data_AF-A0A972R403-F1
#
_entry.id   AF-A0A972R403-F1
#
_cell.length_a   1.000
_cell.length_b   1.000
_cell.length_c   1.000
_cell.angle_alpha   90.00
_cell.angle_beta   90.00
_cell.angle_gamma   90.00
#
_symmetry.space_group_name_H-M   'P 1'
#
loop_
_entity.id
_entity.type
_entity.pdbx_description
1 polymer ?
#
loop_
_entity_poly.entity_id
_entity_poly.type
_entity_poly.pdbx_seq_one_letter_code
_entity_poly.pdbx_strand_id
1 'polypeptide(L)'
;MDFLMYLMGWSSGTVTVRRNRPFFCQSCSKTSSTRYIRTVFVLLAWCSLLAQAQAQLVSPGKLSTFHKHLEGVKNCTKCHNFGKSSFLENCLDCHKEIRTRVKKAKGFHYYTRKIDCSRCHKEHHGRAFQLVRWDPGKFDHKQTGFVLKDKHGNLECRKCHDPKNIVQKDIRKKSAAAKKRTYLGLEPACGNCHEDEHRGQLGTKCSRCHNARGWKKTTFSHSNARFKLKGKHANVDCVKCHPWRDDGKSIAGDTKFHKFKGIAYKSCLDCHKDRHQGAFGANCAGCHSPAGWKQVRISETNFDHSKTHFTLLGKHALVPCAKCHEGGNFKTFTGKNLESCLTCHEDYHRGQFVSTPGGGECSRCHTVDGFAPSTFELLQHEQARFKLKGAHVAIPCDKCHGKAIIDGKETLRFHWENFACTTCHEDYHAGQFADKVAKDGCQACHVEDNWHVMEFDHTATAFPLLGKHVSVPCDKCHKQGVVNGKTTVLYKIENRACRACHQDYHQGQLANADGRTACRKGHTP
;
A
#
# COMPACT_ATOMS: atom_id res chain seq x y z
N MET A 1 -2.24 55.58 -48.99
CA MET A 1 -3.49 54.92 -48.55
C MET A 1 -3.83 55.46 -47.16
N ASP A 2 -4.09 56.76 -47.02
CA ASP A 2 -5.39 57.42 -47.33
C ASP A 2 -6.42 57.07 -46.25
N PHE A 3 -6.97 57.97 -45.41
CA PHE A 3 -7.56 59.30 -45.62
C PHE A 3 -7.70 60.02 -44.25
N LEU A 4 -7.25 61.28 -44.06
CA LEU A 4 -7.97 62.59 -44.15
C LEU A 4 -8.97 62.89 -42.98
N MET A 5 -8.61 63.82 -42.07
CA MET A 5 -8.99 65.27 -41.96
C MET A 5 -10.38 65.51 -41.30
N TYR A 6 -10.60 66.48 -40.38
CA TYR A 6 -10.66 67.93 -40.62
C TYR A 6 -10.67 68.76 -39.28
N LEU A 7 -9.82 69.82 -39.24
CA LEU A 7 -9.98 71.24 -38.79
C LEU A 7 -10.70 71.67 -37.49
N MET A 8 -10.53 72.87 -36.91
CA MET A 8 -9.51 73.95 -36.76
C MET A 8 -10.23 75.11 -35.99
N GLY A 9 -9.47 76.03 -35.36
CA GLY A 9 -9.88 77.43 -35.05
C GLY A 9 -9.91 77.79 -33.56
N TRP A 10 -8.89 78.40 -32.95
CA TRP A 10 -8.46 79.82 -32.95
C TRP A 10 -9.46 80.83 -32.35
N SER A 11 -9.09 81.52 -31.26
CA SER A 11 -8.78 82.96 -31.31
C SER A 11 -8.38 83.53 -29.94
N SER A 12 -7.25 84.22 -29.91
CA SER A 12 -6.79 85.14 -28.88
C SER A 12 -7.57 86.47 -28.92
N GLY A 13 -7.77 87.13 -27.78
CA GLY A 13 -8.35 88.47 -27.71
C GLY A 13 -7.97 89.22 -26.43
N THR A 14 -7.23 90.31 -26.59
CA THR A 14 -6.66 91.20 -25.56
C THR A 14 -7.59 92.34 -25.13
N VAL A 15 -7.46 92.73 -23.84
CA VAL A 15 -7.49 94.08 -23.25
C VAL A 15 -8.78 94.92 -23.32
N THR A 16 -9.22 95.42 -22.15
CA THR A 16 -9.49 96.87 -21.96
C THR A 16 -9.52 97.24 -20.47
N VAL A 17 -8.75 98.28 -20.14
CA VAL A 17 -8.76 99.03 -18.87
C VAL A 17 -9.67 100.23 -19.04
N ARG A 18 -10.48 100.57 -18.02
CA ARG A 18 -11.04 101.93 -17.86
C ARG A 18 -10.75 102.49 -16.47
N ARG A 19 -10.21 103.72 -16.48
CA ARG A 19 -9.91 104.64 -15.37
C ARG A 19 -11.12 105.53 -15.03
N ASN A 20 -10.95 106.25 -13.91
CA ASN A 20 -11.54 107.53 -13.47
C ASN A 20 -12.65 107.42 -12.41
N ARG A 21 -12.75 108.25 -11.36
CA ARG A 21 -11.93 109.33 -10.74
C ARG A 21 -12.60 109.68 -9.38
N PRO A 22 -12.00 110.54 -8.53
CA PRO A 22 -12.20 110.60 -7.08
C PRO A 22 -13.25 111.64 -6.63
N PHE A 23 -13.58 111.66 -5.33
CA PHE A 23 -14.16 112.85 -4.70
C PHE A 23 -13.50 113.22 -3.38
N PHE A 24 -13.46 114.53 -3.20
CA PHE A 24 -12.60 115.35 -2.37
C PHE A 24 -13.13 115.52 -0.93
N CYS A 25 -12.18 115.93 -0.09
CA CYS A 25 -12.29 116.41 1.28
C CYS A 25 -12.84 117.85 1.35
N GLN A 26 -13.50 118.20 2.46
CA GLN A 26 -13.65 119.53 3.07
C GLN A 26 -14.51 119.33 4.35
N SER A 27 -14.42 120.01 5.48
CA SER A 27 -13.58 121.05 6.08
C SER A 27 -14.20 121.27 7.49
N CYS A 28 -13.44 121.16 8.58
CA CYS A 28 -13.00 122.29 9.41
C CYS A 28 -14.12 123.12 10.08
N SER A 29 -14.30 123.00 11.42
CA SER A 29 -14.17 124.14 12.37
C SER A 29 -14.48 123.77 13.83
N LYS A 30 -13.55 124.18 14.72
CA LYS A 30 -13.65 124.67 16.12
C LYS A 30 -15.09 124.84 16.70
N THR A 31 -15.44 124.57 17.97
CA THR A 31 -14.82 124.97 19.25
C THR A 31 -15.60 124.41 20.47
N SER A 32 -15.01 124.56 21.66
CA SER A 32 -15.60 124.62 23.01
C SER A 32 -16.04 123.34 23.76
N SER A 33 -15.08 122.85 24.55
CA SER A 33 -15.18 122.43 25.96
C SER A 33 -16.52 122.62 26.69
N THR A 34 -17.08 121.51 27.19
CA THR A 34 -17.81 121.32 28.50
C THR A 34 -18.83 120.15 28.50
N ARG A 35 -18.72 119.16 27.60
CA ARG A 35 -19.54 117.92 27.66
C ARG A 35 -18.75 116.63 27.92
N TYR A 36 -17.53 116.73 28.45
CA TYR A 36 -16.58 115.60 28.51
C TYR A 36 -16.79 114.55 29.61
N ILE A 37 -17.74 114.72 30.56
CA ILE A 37 -17.86 113.77 31.69
C ILE A 37 -19.05 112.80 31.54
N ARG A 38 -20.10 113.13 30.78
CA ARG A 38 -21.23 112.20 30.53
C ARG A 38 -21.05 111.29 29.31
N THR A 39 -20.34 111.74 28.27
CA THR A 39 -20.04 110.89 27.10
C THR A 39 -18.95 109.86 27.37
N VAL A 40 -18.01 110.11 28.30
CA VAL A 40 -16.98 109.11 28.66
C VAL A 40 -17.58 107.94 29.43
N PHE A 41 -18.59 108.15 30.29
CA PHE A 41 -19.28 107.05 30.96
C PHE A 41 -20.23 106.27 30.05
N VAL A 42 -20.90 106.92 29.09
CA VAL A 42 -21.71 106.22 28.08
C VAL A 42 -20.82 105.47 27.08
N LEU A 43 -19.66 106.02 26.70
CA LEU A 43 -18.66 105.33 25.86
C LEU A 43 -17.94 104.19 26.61
N LEU A 44 -17.70 104.30 27.92
CA LEU A 44 -17.16 103.20 28.73
C LEU A 44 -18.20 102.10 28.97
N ALA A 45 -19.48 102.44 29.16
CA ALA A 45 -20.56 101.46 29.24
C ALA A 45 -20.82 100.78 27.89
N TRP A 46 -20.72 101.50 26.76
CA TRP A 46 -20.77 100.89 25.43
C TRP A 46 -19.51 100.09 25.08
N CYS A 47 -18.32 100.50 25.52
CA CYS A 47 -17.11 99.67 25.41
C CYS A 47 -17.18 98.41 26.28
N SER A 48 -17.88 98.46 27.42
CA SER A 48 -18.10 97.28 28.28
C SER A 48 -19.13 96.31 27.70
N LEU A 49 -20.18 96.84 27.04
CA LEU A 49 -21.15 96.05 26.28
C LEU A 49 -20.56 95.49 24.97
N LEU A 50 -19.67 96.24 24.31
CA LEU A 50 -18.89 95.76 23.16
C LEU A 50 -17.81 94.75 23.56
N ALA A 51 -17.19 94.88 24.75
CA ALA A 51 -16.22 93.91 25.27
C ALA A 51 -16.88 92.56 25.62
N GLN A 52 -18.13 92.54 26.08
CA GLN A 52 -18.89 91.30 26.24
C GLN A 52 -19.35 90.72 24.89
N ALA A 53 -19.61 91.56 23.88
CA ALA A 53 -19.93 91.10 22.52
C ALA A 53 -18.69 90.56 21.75
N GLN A 54 -17.48 91.01 22.09
CA GLN A 54 -16.23 90.51 21.46
C GLN A 54 -15.83 89.10 21.90
N ALA A 55 -16.33 88.60 23.02
CA ALA A 55 -16.03 87.24 23.48
C ALA A 55 -16.68 86.14 22.61
N GLN A 56 -17.68 86.48 21.78
CA GLN A 56 -18.33 85.55 20.86
C GLN A 56 -17.68 85.47 19.47
N LEU A 57 -16.66 86.30 19.17
CA LEU A 57 -16.07 86.35 17.83
C LEU A 57 -14.94 85.33 17.57
N VAL A 58 -14.40 84.65 18.60
CA VAL A 58 -13.13 83.87 18.47
C VAL A 58 -13.28 82.37 18.74
N SER A 59 -14.38 81.89 19.32
CA SER A 59 -14.58 80.46 19.56
C SER A 59 -16.03 80.03 19.34
N PRO A 60 -16.33 79.21 18.33
CA PRO A 60 -17.69 78.79 17.98
C PRO A 60 -18.34 77.83 19.01
N GLY A 61 -17.68 77.55 20.13
CA GLY A 61 -18.18 76.70 21.22
C GLY A 61 -17.06 75.99 21.97
N LYS A 62 -17.35 75.47 23.19
CA LYS A 62 -16.39 74.69 23.99
C LYS A 62 -15.96 73.44 23.23
N LEU A 63 -14.67 73.10 23.30
CA LEU A 63 -14.16 71.86 22.71
C LEU A 63 -14.63 70.65 23.52
N SER A 64 -14.62 69.48 22.88
CA SER A 64 -14.86 68.18 23.53
C SER A 64 -13.89 67.91 24.68
N THR A 65 -14.24 66.96 25.54
CA THR A 65 -13.36 66.57 26.66
C THR A 65 -11.97 66.10 26.18
N PHE A 66 -11.88 65.51 24.98
CA PHE A 66 -10.62 65.00 24.42
C PHE A 66 -9.70 66.12 23.91
N HIS A 67 -10.27 67.21 23.38
CA HIS A 67 -9.52 68.35 22.86
C HIS A 67 -9.52 69.57 23.78
N LYS A 68 -10.06 69.48 25.00
CA LYS A 68 -10.09 70.60 25.97
C LYS A 68 -8.72 71.25 26.21
N HIS A 69 -7.65 70.47 26.10
CA HIS A 69 -6.27 70.93 26.28
C HIS A 69 -5.76 71.82 25.13
N LEU A 70 -6.50 71.90 24.02
CA LEU A 70 -6.21 72.74 22.86
C LEU A 70 -7.02 74.04 22.85
N GLU A 71 -7.77 74.34 23.92
CA GLU A 71 -8.47 75.61 24.03
C GLU A 71 -7.51 76.79 24.23
N GLY A 72 -8.00 78.00 23.94
CA GLY A 72 -7.25 79.24 24.09
C GLY A 72 -6.87 79.87 22.75
N VAL A 73 -6.83 81.20 22.73
CA VAL A 73 -6.72 82.04 21.52
C VAL A 73 -5.47 81.73 20.67
N LYS A 74 -4.38 81.26 21.30
CA LYS A 74 -3.13 80.89 20.61
C LYS A 74 -3.18 79.53 19.91
N ASN A 75 -4.17 78.70 20.19
CA ASN A 75 -4.22 77.31 19.74
C ASN A 75 -5.13 77.10 18.51
N CYS A 76 -5.84 78.13 18.04
CA CYS A 76 -6.76 78.02 16.90
C CYS A 76 -6.07 77.50 15.63
N THR A 77 -4.83 77.95 15.36
CA THR A 77 -4.02 77.54 14.21
C THR A 77 -3.51 76.10 14.28
N LYS A 78 -3.55 75.46 15.46
CA LYS A 78 -3.22 74.04 15.59
C LYS A 78 -4.23 73.14 14.90
N CYS A 79 -5.47 73.61 14.71
CA CYS A 79 -6.53 72.88 14.02
C CYS A 79 -6.95 73.55 12.71
N HIS A 80 -6.82 74.87 12.58
CA HIS A 80 -7.29 75.62 11.41
C HIS A 80 -6.15 76.24 10.60
N ASN A 81 -6.24 76.14 9.27
CA ASN A 81 -5.44 76.92 8.35
C ASN A 81 -6.31 78.02 7.72
N PHE A 82 -6.17 79.25 8.21
CA PHE A 82 -6.90 80.40 7.65
C PHE A 82 -6.51 80.58 6.17
N GLY A 83 -7.50 80.54 5.26
CA GLY A 83 -7.30 80.64 3.82
C GLY A 83 -7.23 79.32 3.04
N LYS A 84 -7.31 78.15 3.70
CA LYS A 84 -7.48 76.84 3.04
C LYS A 84 -8.81 76.21 3.42
N SER A 85 -9.43 75.51 2.47
CA SER A 85 -10.71 74.82 2.67
C SER A 85 -10.60 73.51 3.44
N SER A 86 -9.39 72.96 3.64
CA SER A 86 -9.16 71.73 4.40
C SER A 86 -8.02 71.90 5.42
N PHE A 87 -8.18 71.22 6.55
CA PHE A 87 -7.20 71.16 7.64
C PHE A 87 -6.83 69.72 8.01
N LEU A 88 -6.98 68.81 7.05
CA LEU A 88 -6.65 67.38 7.18
C LEU A 88 -5.26 67.16 7.80
N GLU A 89 -4.24 67.88 7.33
CA GLU A 89 -2.87 67.70 7.83
C GLU A 89 -2.70 68.10 9.30
N ASN A 90 -3.37 69.16 9.74
CA ASN A 90 -3.36 69.60 11.14
C ASN A 90 -3.92 68.51 12.07
N CYS A 91 -5.01 67.84 11.66
CA CYS A 91 -5.52 66.69 12.41
C CYS A 91 -4.48 65.56 12.47
N LEU A 92 -3.86 65.23 11.34
CA LEU A 92 -2.90 64.14 11.23
C LEU A 92 -1.57 64.40 11.96
N ASP A 93 -1.24 65.66 12.29
CA ASP A 93 -0.06 66.04 13.10
C ASP A 93 -0.11 65.47 14.51
N CYS A 94 -1.29 65.54 15.13
CA CYS A 94 -1.52 64.93 16.43
C CYS A 94 -1.95 63.46 16.29
N HIS A 95 -2.77 63.12 15.29
CA HIS A 95 -3.27 61.75 15.05
C HIS A 95 -2.29 60.89 14.23
N LYS A 96 -1.07 60.73 14.75
CA LYS A 96 0.05 60.06 14.07
C LYS A 96 -0.24 58.60 13.69
N GLU A 97 -1.04 57.88 14.47
CA GLU A 97 -1.46 56.51 14.16
C GLU A 97 -2.33 56.48 12.89
N ILE A 98 -3.29 57.40 12.78
CA ILE A 98 -4.14 57.52 11.59
C ILE A 98 -3.31 57.97 10.40
N ARG A 99 -2.43 58.96 10.57
CA ARG A 99 -1.48 59.39 9.53
C ARG A 99 -0.67 58.22 8.98
N THR A 100 -0.11 57.40 9.87
CA THR A 100 0.69 56.24 9.49
C THR A 100 -0.13 55.24 8.67
N ARG A 101 -1.39 55.02 9.04
CA ARG A 101 -2.29 54.11 8.31
C ARG A 101 -2.71 54.64 6.94
N VAL A 102 -3.04 55.93 6.86
CA VAL A 102 -3.37 56.60 5.60
C VAL A 102 -2.17 56.54 4.64
N LYS A 103 -0.95 56.85 5.13
CA LYS A 103 0.29 56.73 4.35
C LYS A 103 0.55 55.30 3.86
N LYS A 104 0.23 54.30 4.67
CA LYS A 104 0.38 52.87 4.34
C LYS A 104 -0.77 52.29 3.52
N ALA A 105 -1.74 53.09 3.09
CA ALA A 105 -2.93 52.65 2.38
C ALA A 105 -3.78 51.59 3.12
N LYS A 106 -3.92 51.71 4.46
CA LYS A 106 -4.55 50.69 5.31
C LYS A 106 -5.74 51.22 6.13
N GLY A 107 -6.83 50.45 6.18
CA GLY A 107 -7.97 50.69 7.06
C GLY A 107 -8.92 51.79 6.60
N PHE A 108 -10.02 51.95 7.34
CA PHE A 108 -11.15 52.83 6.99
C PHE A 108 -10.74 54.25 6.58
N HIS A 109 -9.93 54.92 7.41
CA HIS A 109 -9.53 56.31 7.15
C HIS A 109 -8.67 56.51 5.90
N TYR A 110 -8.06 55.45 5.34
CA TYR A 110 -7.41 55.56 4.03
C TYR A 110 -8.44 55.68 2.90
N TYR A 111 -9.51 54.87 2.94
CA TYR A 111 -10.54 54.88 1.91
C TYR A 111 -11.42 56.14 1.98
N THR A 112 -11.55 56.74 3.17
CA THR A 112 -12.26 58.01 3.36
C THR A 112 -11.36 59.24 3.33
N ARG A 113 -10.05 59.12 3.03
CA ARG A 113 -9.07 60.22 3.13
C ARG A 113 -9.37 61.47 2.31
N LYS A 114 -10.23 61.35 1.29
CA LYS A 114 -10.67 62.48 0.46
C LYS A 114 -11.77 63.32 1.13
N ILE A 115 -12.33 62.82 2.23
CA ILE A 115 -13.35 63.49 3.03
C ILE A 115 -12.62 64.18 4.19
N ASP A 116 -12.87 65.48 4.38
CA ASP A 116 -12.31 66.21 5.50
C ASP A 116 -12.80 65.62 6.84
N CYS A 117 -11.89 65.46 7.80
CA CYS A 117 -12.15 64.85 9.11
C CYS A 117 -13.39 65.45 9.78
N SER A 118 -13.57 66.76 9.66
CA SER A 118 -14.64 67.52 10.30
C SER A 118 -16.05 67.16 9.84
N ARG A 119 -16.20 66.58 8.64
CA ARG A 119 -17.51 66.11 8.15
C ARG A 119 -18.05 64.96 9.01
N CYS A 120 -17.17 64.15 9.60
CA CYS A 120 -17.53 63.04 10.48
C CYS A 120 -17.23 63.34 11.96
N HIS A 121 -16.11 64.00 12.24
CA HIS A 121 -15.62 64.35 13.58
C HIS A 121 -15.84 65.83 13.86
N LYS A 122 -17.10 66.18 14.14
CA LYS A 122 -17.49 67.57 14.46
C LYS A 122 -16.97 67.95 15.84
N GLU A 123 -16.46 69.17 15.97
CA GLU A 123 -15.93 69.72 17.21
C GLU A 123 -16.64 71.06 17.53
N HIS A 124 -16.38 71.67 18.67
CA HIS A 124 -17.05 72.88 19.20
C HIS A 124 -18.48 72.67 19.70
N HIS A 125 -18.92 71.42 19.85
CA HIS A 125 -20.26 71.08 20.32
C HIS A 125 -20.33 70.79 21.84
N GLY A 126 -19.31 71.18 22.59
CA GLY A 126 -19.27 71.05 24.05
C GLY A 126 -18.59 69.78 24.57
N ARG A 127 -18.36 69.76 25.89
CA ARG A 127 -17.53 68.75 26.58
C ARG A 127 -18.00 67.31 26.40
N ALA A 128 -19.31 67.11 26.44
CA ALA A 128 -19.93 65.79 26.33
C ALA A 128 -20.13 65.33 24.88
N PHE A 129 -19.77 66.16 23.89
CA PHE A 129 -19.99 65.80 22.49
C PHE A 129 -19.16 64.58 22.09
N GLN A 130 -19.84 63.60 21.50
CA GLN A 130 -19.21 62.38 21.03
C GLN A 130 -18.59 62.62 19.64
N LEU A 131 -17.27 62.86 19.61
CA LEU A 131 -16.52 63.08 18.37
C LEU A 131 -16.59 61.93 17.37
N VAL A 132 -16.71 60.69 17.86
CA VAL A 132 -16.78 59.49 17.02
C VAL A 132 -18.18 58.90 17.12
N ARG A 133 -19.01 59.23 16.13
CA ARG A 133 -20.31 58.58 15.92
C ARG A 133 -20.18 57.59 14.78
N TRP A 134 -20.39 56.32 15.11
CA TRP A 134 -20.43 55.23 14.14
C TRP A 134 -21.40 54.17 14.66
N ASP A 135 -22.05 53.47 13.74
CA ASP A 135 -22.93 52.34 14.04
C ASP A 135 -22.19 51.06 13.69
N PRO A 136 -21.75 50.27 14.69
CA PRO A 136 -21.03 49.02 14.45
C PRO A 136 -21.83 48.02 13.61
N GLY A 137 -23.18 48.02 13.71
CA GLY A 137 -24.04 47.11 12.96
C GLY A 137 -24.11 47.43 11.46
N LYS A 138 -23.73 48.65 11.06
CA LYS A 138 -23.70 49.10 9.66
C LYS A 138 -22.29 49.26 9.09
N PHE A 139 -21.26 48.87 9.85
CA PHE A 139 -19.89 49.05 9.42
C PHE A 139 -19.49 48.00 8.36
N ASP A 140 -19.10 48.46 7.17
CA ASP A 140 -18.66 47.58 6.08
C ASP A 140 -17.14 47.35 6.11
N HIS A 141 -16.74 46.13 6.46
CA HIS A 141 -15.34 45.73 6.47
C HIS A 141 -14.63 45.82 5.11
N LYS A 142 -15.37 45.83 3.98
CA LYS A 142 -14.77 46.09 2.66
C LYS A 142 -14.04 47.43 2.60
N GLN A 143 -14.48 48.40 3.39
CA GLN A 143 -13.89 49.73 3.50
C GLN A 143 -12.58 49.74 4.30
N THR A 144 -12.09 48.59 4.78
CA THR A 144 -10.84 48.48 5.53
C THR A 144 -9.70 47.85 4.72
N GLY A 145 -10.00 47.30 3.54
CA GLY A 145 -9.09 46.43 2.78
C GLY A 145 -9.02 45.00 3.34
N PHE A 146 -9.80 44.66 4.37
CA PHE A 146 -9.93 43.32 4.91
C PHE A 146 -11.39 42.87 4.84
N VAL A 147 -11.75 42.22 3.73
CA VAL A 147 -13.10 41.69 3.51
C VAL A 147 -13.29 40.43 4.36
N LEU A 148 -14.27 40.44 5.25
CA LEU A 148 -14.67 39.26 6.01
C LEU A 148 -15.34 38.26 5.07
N LYS A 149 -14.85 37.02 5.07
CA LYS A 149 -15.36 35.92 4.23
C LYS A 149 -15.70 34.70 5.06
N ASP A 150 -16.61 33.89 4.54
CA ASP A 150 -17.08 32.64 5.14
C ASP A 150 -17.51 32.84 6.61
N LYS A 151 -17.05 32.00 7.54
CA LYS A 151 -17.43 32.05 8.96
C LYS A 151 -17.01 33.33 9.68
N HIS A 152 -16.14 34.16 9.09
CA HIS A 152 -15.73 35.43 9.69
C HIS A 152 -16.76 36.55 9.50
N GLY A 153 -17.72 36.41 8.58
CA GLY A 153 -18.69 37.47 8.25
C GLY A 153 -19.70 37.78 9.35
N ASN A 154 -20.02 36.80 10.20
CA ASN A 154 -21.06 36.91 11.23
C ASN A 154 -20.45 36.98 12.65
N LEU A 155 -19.19 37.39 12.79
CA LEU A 155 -18.53 37.48 14.08
C LEU A 155 -18.72 38.87 14.68
N GLU A 156 -19.01 38.88 15.99
CA GLU A 156 -18.94 40.10 16.80
C GLU A 156 -17.56 40.75 16.69
N CYS A 157 -17.52 42.08 16.60
CA CYS A 157 -16.29 42.85 16.39
C CYS A 157 -15.18 42.46 17.38
N ARG A 158 -15.55 42.24 18.66
CA ARG A 158 -14.62 41.93 19.74
C ARG A 158 -14.10 40.50 19.77
N LYS A 159 -14.70 39.57 19.01
CA LYS A 159 -14.12 38.23 18.83
C LYS A 159 -12.85 38.26 17.98
N CYS A 160 -12.76 39.22 17.04
CA CYS A 160 -11.54 39.46 16.27
C CYS A 160 -10.65 40.50 16.94
N HIS A 161 -11.21 41.67 17.27
CA HIS A 161 -10.51 42.81 17.87
C HIS A 161 -10.27 42.66 19.38
N ASP A 162 -9.73 41.50 19.75
CA ASP A 162 -9.20 41.21 21.07
C ASP A 162 -7.79 41.80 21.20
N PRO A 163 -7.45 42.52 22.30
CA PRO A 163 -6.11 43.00 22.57
C PRO A 163 -4.98 41.98 22.38
N LYS A 164 -5.23 40.68 22.57
CA LYS A 164 -4.24 39.61 22.38
C LYS A 164 -3.81 39.43 20.92
N ASN A 165 -4.67 39.79 19.97
CA ASN A 165 -4.43 39.66 18.53
C ASN A 165 -3.72 40.90 17.93
N ILE A 166 -3.40 41.91 18.76
CA ILE A 166 -2.71 43.12 18.30
C ILE A 166 -1.24 42.79 18.02
N VAL A 167 -0.85 42.86 16.75
CA VAL A 167 0.52 42.60 16.29
C VAL A 167 1.32 43.88 16.03
N GLN A 168 0.65 45.02 15.76
CA GLN A 168 1.34 46.28 15.49
C GLN A 168 2.01 46.85 16.76
N LYS A 169 3.33 47.09 16.67
CA LYS A 169 4.17 47.47 17.81
C LYS A 169 3.76 48.78 18.48
N ASP A 170 3.36 49.78 17.70
CA ASP A 170 2.91 51.10 18.17
C ASP A 170 1.62 51.01 18.98
N ILE A 171 0.67 50.15 18.56
CA ILE A 171 -0.58 49.93 19.29
C ILE A 171 -0.36 49.06 20.53
N ARG A 172 0.53 48.05 20.47
CA ARG A 172 0.86 47.18 21.63
C ARG A 172 1.40 47.97 22.82
N LYS A 173 2.17 49.04 22.56
CA LYS A 173 2.77 49.92 23.58
C LYS A 173 1.75 50.85 24.28
N LYS A 174 0.51 50.94 23.78
CA LYS A 174 -0.53 51.76 24.41
C LYS A 174 -1.05 51.12 25.71
N SER A 175 -1.69 51.93 26.53
CA SER A 175 -2.30 51.49 27.79
C SER A 175 -3.34 50.39 27.57
N ALA A 176 -3.58 49.56 28.60
CA ALA A 176 -4.59 48.50 28.53
C ALA A 176 -5.99 49.07 28.19
N ALA A 177 -6.35 50.22 28.76
CA ALA A 177 -7.60 50.91 28.46
C ALA A 177 -7.70 51.32 26.99
N ALA A 178 -6.62 51.82 26.38
CA ALA A 178 -6.59 52.16 24.96
C ALA A 178 -6.71 50.91 24.08
N LYS A 179 -6.03 49.82 24.42
CA LYS A 179 -6.11 48.55 23.69
C LYS A 179 -7.50 47.91 23.74
N LYS A 180 -8.22 48.02 24.87
CA LYS A 180 -9.61 47.55 25.00
C LYS A 180 -10.60 48.33 24.14
N ARG A 181 -10.31 49.59 23.80
CA ARG A 181 -11.23 50.46 23.04
C ARG A 181 -10.89 50.52 21.55
N THR A 182 -9.63 50.37 21.18
CA THR A 182 -9.18 50.46 19.78
C THR A 182 -9.65 49.26 18.94
N TYR A 183 -9.78 49.49 17.64
CA TYR A 183 -9.97 48.48 16.59
C TYR A 183 -8.75 48.40 15.66
N LEU A 184 -7.65 49.08 16.02
CA LEU A 184 -6.40 49.10 15.25
C LEU A 184 -5.43 48.01 15.72
N GLY A 185 -4.48 47.67 14.86
CA GLY A 185 -3.30 46.89 15.23
C GLY A 185 -3.32 45.41 14.88
N LEU A 186 -4.40 44.92 14.26
CA LEU A 186 -4.47 43.58 13.67
C LEU A 186 -3.93 43.56 12.24
N GLU A 187 -3.48 42.38 11.80
CA GLU A 187 -3.11 42.08 10.41
C GLU A 187 -3.78 40.78 9.95
N PRO A 188 -4.09 40.62 8.65
CA PRO A 188 -4.98 39.57 8.14
C PRO A 188 -4.34 38.18 7.99
N ALA A 189 -3.15 37.95 8.57
CA ALA A 189 -2.52 36.63 8.54
C ALA A 189 -3.22 35.68 9.52
N CYS A 190 -3.54 34.45 9.08
CA CYS A 190 -4.26 33.46 9.90
C CYS A 190 -3.61 33.25 11.28
N GLY A 191 -2.28 33.14 11.31
CA GLY A 191 -1.49 32.92 12.53
C GLY A 191 -1.57 34.04 13.58
N ASN A 192 -2.12 35.21 13.23
CA ASN A 192 -2.30 36.30 14.20
C ASN A 192 -3.51 36.09 15.12
N CYS A 193 -4.44 35.22 14.72
CA CYS A 193 -5.67 34.90 15.47
C CYS A 193 -5.83 33.40 15.73
N HIS A 194 -5.24 32.55 14.89
CA HIS A 194 -5.32 31.10 14.98
C HIS A 194 -3.95 30.50 15.30
N GLU A 195 -3.91 29.59 16.26
CA GLU A 195 -2.70 28.83 16.60
C GLU A 195 -2.39 27.77 15.51
N ASP A 196 -1.10 27.51 15.29
CA ASP A 196 -0.65 26.47 14.35
C ASP A 196 -0.45 25.14 15.08
N GLU A 197 -1.45 24.26 14.98
CA GLU A 197 -1.41 22.89 15.52
C GLU A 197 -0.29 22.04 14.90
N HIS A 198 0.26 22.44 13.74
CA HIS A 198 1.32 21.69 13.05
C HIS A 198 2.73 21.96 13.57
N ARG A 199 2.88 22.77 14.64
CA ARG A 199 4.19 23.11 15.25
C ARG A 199 5.18 23.74 14.26
N GLY A 200 4.69 24.58 13.34
CA GLY A 200 5.52 25.25 12.33
C GLY A 200 6.04 24.33 11.23
N GLN A 201 5.62 23.06 11.18
CA GLN A 201 6.10 22.12 10.18
C GLN A 201 5.69 22.50 8.75
N LEU A 202 4.54 23.16 8.56
CA LEU A 202 3.98 23.43 7.24
C LEU A 202 4.08 24.90 6.78
N GLY A 203 4.71 25.75 7.60
CA GLY A 203 4.85 27.18 7.33
C GLY A 203 3.55 27.97 7.53
N THR A 204 3.55 29.25 7.13
CA THR A 204 2.47 30.21 7.48
C THR A 204 1.37 30.38 6.42
N LYS A 205 1.52 29.75 5.24
CA LYS A 205 0.53 29.81 4.16
C LYS A 205 -0.56 28.75 4.35
N CYS A 206 -1.36 28.90 5.40
CA CYS A 206 -2.43 27.96 5.79
C CYS A 206 -3.42 27.67 4.66
N SER A 207 -3.68 28.67 3.81
CA SER A 207 -4.61 28.60 2.67
C SER A 207 -4.23 27.61 1.57
N ARG A 208 -3.02 27.04 1.61
CA ARG A 208 -2.63 25.95 0.71
C ARG A 208 -3.36 24.64 1.00
N CYS A 209 -3.83 24.48 2.24
CA CYS A 209 -4.46 23.24 2.72
C CYS A 209 -5.82 23.49 3.37
N HIS A 210 -5.99 24.61 4.08
CA HIS A 210 -7.22 24.94 4.80
C HIS A 210 -8.00 26.04 4.09
N ASN A 211 -9.32 26.02 4.25
CA ASN A 211 -10.19 27.11 3.85
C ASN A 211 -11.03 27.59 5.04
N ALA A 212 -11.43 28.86 5.01
CA ALA A 212 -12.19 29.47 6.10
C ALA A 212 -13.64 28.95 6.22
N ARG A 213 -14.14 28.23 5.20
CA ARG A 213 -15.49 27.62 5.21
C ARG A 213 -15.54 26.32 6.02
N GLY A 214 -14.49 25.51 5.95
CA GLY A 214 -14.41 24.17 6.55
C GLY A 214 -13.00 23.80 6.98
N TRP A 215 -12.51 24.43 8.06
CA TRP A 215 -11.13 24.31 8.54
C TRP A 215 -10.63 22.88 8.75
N LYS A 216 -11.47 22.00 9.32
CA LYS A 216 -11.12 20.60 9.60
C LYS A 216 -10.92 19.76 8.32
N LYS A 217 -11.54 20.14 7.21
CA LYS A 217 -11.40 19.42 5.93
C LYS A 217 -10.30 20.09 5.10
N THR A 218 -9.20 19.37 4.89
CA THR A 218 -8.09 19.88 4.08
C THR A 218 -8.32 19.64 2.59
N THR A 219 -7.77 20.52 1.75
CA THR A 219 -7.69 20.36 0.29
C THR A 219 -6.31 19.86 -0.16
N PHE A 220 -5.46 19.43 0.77
CA PHE A 220 -4.10 19.00 0.45
C PHE A 220 -4.11 17.72 -0.38
N SER A 221 -3.27 17.68 -1.42
CA SER A 221 -3.08 16.50 -2.28
C SER A 221 -1.61 16.10 -2.32
N HIS A 222 -1.35 14.80 -2.18
CA HIS A 222 -0.02 14.21 -2.34
C HIS A 222 0.52 14.29 -3.78
N SER A 223 -0.29 14.67 -4.78
CA SER A 223 0.20 14.97 -6.12
C SER A 223 1.24 16.08 -6.13
N ASN A 224 1.15 17.00 -5.15
CA ASN A 224 2.06 18.13 -4.96
C ASN A 224 3.18 17.84 -3.94
N ALA A 225 3.19 16.64 -3.36
CA ALA A 225 4.20 16.20 -2.39
C ALA A 225 5.38 15.53 -3.10
N ARG A 226 6.51 15.41 -2.39
CA ARG A 226 7.69 14.69 -2.90
C ARG A 226 7.43 13.18 -3.04
N PHE A 227 6.67 12.61 -2.11
CA PHE A 227 6.21 11.23 -2.19
C PHE A 227 4.81 11.20 -2.80
N LYS A 228 4.73 10.84 -4.09
CA LYS A 228 3.46 10.69 -4.80
C LYS A 228 2.84 9.35 -4.44
N LEU A 229 1.66 9.35 -3.83
CA LEU A 229 0.94 8.12 -3.52
C LEU A 229 0.53 7.40 -4.81
N LYS A 230 1.01 6.16 -4.99
CA LYS A 230 0.70 5.30 -6.14
C LYS A 230 0.19 3.95 -5.65
N GLY A 231 -0.73 3.36 -6.41
CA GLY A 231 -1.32 2.05 -6.10
C GLY A 231 -1.94 2.04 -4.69
N LYS A 232 -1.61 1.02 -3.90
CA LYS A 232 -2.18 0.83 -2.55
C LYS A 232 -1.82 1.94 -1.56
N HIS A 233 -0.74 2.69 -1.78
CA HIS A 233 -0.38 3.82 -0.91
C HIS A 233 -1.43 4.93 -0.91
N ALA A 234 -2.24 5.06 -1.97
CA ALA A 234 -3.29 6.09 -2.04
C ALA A 234 -4.38 5.92 -0.99
N ASN A 235 -4.58 4.69 -0.48
CA ASN A 235 -5.62 4.34 0.47
C ASN A 235 -5.05 4.06 1.88
N VAL A 236 -3.79 4.41 2.14
CA VAL A 236 -3.16 4.21 3.45
C VAL A 236 -3.53 5.38 4.35
N ASP A 237 -3.92 5.08 5.59
CA ASP A 237 -4.19 6.08 6.61
C ASP A 237 -2.97 7.01 6.80
N CYS A 238 -3.20 8.32 6.81
CA CYS A 238 -2.14 9.33 6.91
C CYS A 238 -1.18 9.06 8.08
N VAL A 239 -1.71 8.61 9.23
CA VAL A 239 -0.94 8.35 10.45
C VAL A 239 0.13 7.26 10.30
N LYS A 240 -0.04 6.34 9.34
CA LYS A 240 0.94 5.28 9.08
C LYS A 240 2.24 5.83 8.47
N CYS A 241 2.17 6.96 7.77
CA CYS A 241 3.34 7.68 7.24
C CYS A 241 3.69 8.90 8.08
N HIS A 242 2.68 9.59 8.62
CA HIS A 242 2.77 10.79 9.44
C HIS A 242 2.42 10.46 10.89
N PRO A 243 3.32 9.81 11.65
CA PRO A 243 2.97 9.32 12.98
C PRO A 243 2.76 10.46 13.98
N TRP A 244 1.97 10.18 15.01
CA TRP A 244 1.80 11.07 16.14
C TRP A 244 3.11 11.26 16.90
N ARG A 245 3.33 12.48 17.39
CA ARG A 245 4.42 12.90 18.27
C ARG A 245 3.85 13.75 19.38
N ASP A 246 4.53 13.76 20.52
CA ASP A 246 4.21 14.58 21.67
C ASP A 246 5.52 15.29 22.08
N ASP A 247 5.46 16.61 22.22
CA ASP A 247 6.60 17.43 22.65
C ASP A 247 6.39 18.04 24.05
N GLY A 248 5.36 17.60 24.77
CA GLY A 248 4.98 18.05 26.11
C GLY A 248 4.33 19.44 26.16
N LYS A 249 4.23 20.15 25.03
CA LYS A 249 3.62 21.49 24.99
C LYS A 249 2.17 21.35 24.54
N SER A 250 1.23 21.88 25.31
CA SER A 250 -0.17 21.97 24.87
C SER A 250 -0.36 23.17 23.94
N ILE A 251 -0.89 22.95 22.73
CA ILE A 251 -1.31 23.99 21.78
C ILE A 251 -2.76 23.72 21.43
N ALA A 252 -3.63 24.73 21.55
CA ALA A 252 -5.08 24.58 21.40
C ALA A 252 -5.71 23.43 22.23
N GLY A 253 -5.09 23.07 23.36
CA GLY A 253 -5.55 21.96 24.22
C GLY A 253 -5.03 20.57 23.84
N ASP A 254 -4.20 20.45 22.79
CA ASP A 254 -3.62 19.17 22.34
C ASP A 254 -2.09 19.15 22.54
N THR A 255 -1.58 18.05 23.11
CA THR A 255 -0.13 17.80 23.24
C THR A 255 0.41 17.02 22.05
N LYS A 256 -0.46 16.34 21.30
CA LYS A 256 -0.08 15.47 20.19
C LYS A 256 -0.19 16.19 18.87
N PHE A 257 0.71 15.85 17.94
CA PHE A 257 0.68 16.36 16.57
C PHE A 257 1.25 15.33 15.60
N HIS A 258 0.86 15.43 14.32
CA HIS A 258 1.42 14.58 13.27
C HIS A 258 2.79 15.10 12.82
N LYS A 259 3.77 14.20 12.69
CA LYS A 259 5.06 14.52 12.07
C LYS A 259 4.92 14.55 10.54
N PHE A 260 5.06 15.72 9.94
CA PHE A 260 5.02 15.92 8.48
C PHE A 260 6.40 16.10 7.84
N LYS A 261 7.40 16.55 8.61
CA LYS A 261 8.77 16.78 8.13
C LYS A 261 9.74 15.69 8.56
N GLY A 262 10.76 15.42 7.73
CA GLY A 262 11.85 14.51 8.06
C GLY A 262 11.40 13.05 8.17
N ILE A 263 10.47 12.62 7.33
CA ILE A 263 10.12 11.22 7.12
C ILE A 263 11.01 10.68 6.00
N ALA A 264 11.71 9.58 6.24
CA ALA A 264 12.45 8.88 5.20
C ALA A 264 11.46 8.16 4.27
N TYR A 265 11.68 8.27 2.96
CA TYR A 265 10.80 7.69 1.93
C TYR A 265 11.55 7.29 0.66
N LYS A 266 12.89 7.39 0.66
CA LYS A 266 13.71 7.17 -0.55
C LYS A 266 13.79 5.68 -0.88
N SER A 267 13.82 4.83 0.14
CA SER A 267 13.85 3.38 0.00
C SER A 267 12.51 2.78 0.43
N CYS A 268 12.09 1.69 -0.22
CA CYS A 268 10.97 0.88 0.26
C CYS A 268 11.20 0.42 1.71
N LEU A 269 12.46 0.20 2.08
CA LEU A 269 12.87 -0.24 3.41
C LEU A 269 12.72 0.83 4.49
N ASP A 270 12.54 2.10 4.12
CA ASP A 270 12.29 3.18 5.09
C ASP A 270 10.93 3.00 5.80
N CYS A 271 10.02 2.22 5.21
CA CYS A 271 8.69 1.94 5.73
C CYS A 271 8.34 0.45 5.78
N HIS A 272 8.90 -0.37 4.89
CA HIS A 272 8.58 -1.79 4.78
C HIS A 272 9.72 -2.67 5.27
N LYS A 273 9.36 -3.74 5.99
CA LYS A 273 10.30 -4.79 6.38
C LYS A 273 10.55 -5.73 5.20
N ASP A 274 11.82 -6.04 4.93
CA ASP A 274 12.16 -7.04 3.92
C ASP A 274 11.81 -8.46 4.40
N ARG A 275 11.00 -9.17 3.61
CA ARG A 275 10.65 -10.58 3.86
C ARG A 275 11.72 -11.53 3.31
N HIS A 276 12.57 -11.08 2.40
CA HIS A 276 13.60 -11.87 1.73
C HIS A 276 14.93 -11.90 2.50
N GLN A 277 14.98 -11.31 3.70
CA GLN A 277 16.13 -11.36 4.60
C GLN A 277 17.44 -10.87 3.97
N GLY A 278 17.34 -9.83 3.14
CA GLY A 278 18.46 -9.18 2.45
C GLY A 278 18.92 -9.89 1.17
N ALA A 279 18.25 -10.96 0.73
CA ALA A 279 18.70 -11.76 -0.43
C ALA A 279 18.80 -10.93 -1.74
N PHE A 280 18.01 -9.87 -1.89
CA PHE A 280 17.95 -9.06 -3.10
C PHE A 280 18.36 -7.59 -2.89
N GLY A 281 18.91 -7.25 -1.72
CA GLY A 281 19.22 -5.88 -1.36
C GLY A 281 18.00 -4.96 -1.34
N ALA A 282 18.18 -3.67 -1.70
CA ALA A 282 17.15 -2.64 -1.59
C ALA A 282 16.29 -2.43 -2.86
N ASN A 283 16.56 -3.15 -3.95
CA ASN A 283 15.84 -2.97 -5.22
C ASN A 283 14.50 -3.73 -5.25
N CYS A 284 13.59 -3.39 -4.35
CA CYS A 284 12.28 -4.03 -4.27
C CYS A 284 11.45 -3.79 -5.55
N ALA A 285 11.65 -2.66 -6.22
CA ALA A 285 10.89 -2.22 -7.40
C ALA A 285 11.19 -3.04 -8.67
N GLY A 286 12.28 -3.82 -8.68
CA GLY A 286 12.56 -4.77 -9.75
C GLY A 286 11.48 -5.84 -9.85
N CYS A 287 11.00 -6.34 -8.71
CA CYS A 287 10.00 -7.41 -8.67
C CYS A 287 8.63 -6.92 -8.20
N HIS A 288 8.55 -5.99 -7.25
CA HIS A 288 7.29 -5.53 -6.69
C HIS A 288 6.85 -4.20 -7.28
N SER A 289 5.54 -3.96 -7.28
CA SER A 289 4.97 -2.67 -7.65
C SER A 289 4.14 -2.10 -6.50
N PRO A 290 3.92 -0.77 -6.46
CA PRO A 290 2.99 -0.15 -5.52
C PRO A 290 1.53 -0.67 -5.62
N ALA A 291 1.18 -1.45 -6.64
CA ALA A 291 -0.15 -2.07 -6.77
C ALA A 291 -0.38 -3.22 -5.76
N GLY A 292 0.69 -3.87 -5.29
CA GLY A 292 0.62 -4.85 -4.22
C GLY A 292 1.82 -5.80 -4.18
N TRP A 293 2.19 -6.25 -2.97
CA TRP A 293 3.33 -7.15 -2.76
C TRP A 293 3.12 -8.56 -3.32
N LYS A 294 1.88 -9.04 -3.37
CA LYS A 294 1.54 -10.36 -3.93
C LYS A 294 1.57 -10.38 -5.47
N GLN A 295 1.44 -9.21 -6.10
CA GLN A 295 1.53 -9.04 -7.55
C GLN A 295 2.98 -8.75 -7.90
N VAL A 296 3.74 -9.81 -8.08
CA VAL A 296 5.16 -9.71 -8.46
C VAL A 296 5.25 -9.65 -9.98
N ARG A 297 6.02 -8.70 -10.50
CA ARG A 297 6.31 -8.46 -11.92
C ARG A 297 7.22 -9.53 -12.54
N ILE A 298 7.27 -10.75 -11.97
CA ILE A 298 8.18 -11.80 -12.42
C ILE A 298 7.85 -12.27 -13.84
N SER A 299 6.60 -12.09 -14.31
CA SER A 299 6.29 -12.33 -15.73
C SER A 299 6.97 -11.32 -16.68
N GLU A 300 7.48 -10.20 -16.16
CA GLU A 300 8.14 -9.13 -16.93
C GLU A 300 9.64 -8.99 -16.60
N THR A 301 10.10 -9.48 -15.45
CA THR A 301 11.53 -9.58 -15.12
C THR A 301 11.97 -11.04 -15.11
N ASN A 302 12.62 -11.45 -16.20
CA ASN A 302 13.34 -12.72 -16.39
C ASN A 302 14.37 -12.96 -15.28
N PHE A 303 13.95 -13.42 -14.09
CA PHE A 303 14.91 -13.94 -13.12
C PHE A 303 15.48 -15.24 -13.69
N ASP A 304 16.72 -15.13 -14.15
CA ASP A 304 17.37 -16.15 -14.93
C ASP A 304 18.13 -17.13 -14.02
N HIS A 305 17.55 -18.31 -13.79
CA HIS A 305 18.18 -19.37 -13.00
C HIS A 305 19.43 -19.95 -13.65
N SER A 306 19.65 -19.76 -14.96
CA SER A 306 20.89 -20.20 -15.63
C SER A 306 22.14 -19.47 -15.13
N LYS A 307 21.95 -18.32 -14.46
CA LYS A 307 23.03 -17.55 -13.84
C LYS A 307 23.27 -17.91 -12.37
N THR A 308 22.60 -18.95 -11.88
CA THR A 308 22.71 -19.40 -10.49
C THR A 308 23.39 -20.77 -10.42
N HIS A 309 23.76 -21.22 -9.22
CA HIS A 309 24.34 -22.54 -9.00
C HIS A 309 23.38 -23.70 -9.31
N PHE A 310 22.10 -23.44 -9.53
CA PHE A 310 21.11 -24.46 -9.86
C PHE A 310 20.26 -24.01 -11.04
N THR A 311 20.67 -24.45 -12.23
CA THR A 311 19.90 -24.20 -13.45
C THR A 311 18.66 -25.09 -13.44
N LEU A 312 17.48 -24.47 -13.54
CA LEU A 312 16.23 -25.22 -13.62
C LEU A 312 16.09 -25.85 -15.01
N LEU A 313 16.19 -27.18 -15.07
CA LEU A 313 16.04 -27.98 -16.28
C LEU A 313 14.76 -28.84 -16.21
N GLY A 314 14.25 -29.21 -17.39
CA GLY A 314 13.04 -30.04 -17.53
C GLY A 314 11.85 -29.49 -16.76
N LYS A 315 11.18 -30.34 -15.97
CA LYS A 315 10.00 -29.95 -15.19
C LYS A 315 10.29 -28.94 -14.09
N HIS A 316 11.54 -28.81 -13.62
CA HIS A 316 11.89 -27.84 -12.59
C HIS A 316 11.73 -26.39 -13.07
N ALA A 317 11.90 -26.12 -14.37
CA ALA A 317 11.74 -24.79 -14.95
C ALA A 317 10.31 -24.22 -14.81
N LEU A 318 9.33 -25.10 -14.61
CA LEU A 318 7.92 -24.75 -14.48
C LEU A 318 7.46 -24.61 -13.01
N VAL A 319 8.34 -24.92 -12.06
CA VAL A 319 8.00 -24.90 -10.63
C VAL A 319 7.96 -23.44 -10.12
N PRO A 320 6.85 -22.99 -9.51
CA PRO A 320 6.78 -21.65 -8.94
C PRO A 320 7.84 -21.43 -7.85
N CYS A 321 8.45 -20.23 -7.79
CA CYS A 321 9.53 -19.92 -6.85
C CYS A 321 9.21 -20.32 -5.40
N ALA A 322 7.97 -20.10 -4.97
CA ALA A 322 7.52 -20.36 -3.58
C ALA A 322 7.51 -21.84 -3.19
N LYS A 323 7.52 -22.78 -4.15
CA LYS A 323 7.62 -24.22 -3.88
C LYS A 323 9.02 -24.63 -3.44
N CYS A 324 10.05 -23.91 -3.87
CA CYS A 324 11.43 -24.13 -3.45
C CYS A 324 11.85 -23.13 -2.36
N HIS A 325 11.49 -21.85 -2.52
CA HIS A 325 11.77 -20.75 -1.60
C HIS A 325 10.59 -20.46 -0.69
N GLU A 326 10.28 -21.43 0.18
CA GLU A 326 9.14 -21.33 1.09
C GLU A 326 9.19 -20.04 1.92
N GLY A 327 8.04 -19.38 2.06
CA GLY A 327 7.92 -18.11 2.78
C GLY A 327 8.66 -16.93 2.15
N GLY A 328 9.29 -17.10 0.98
CA GLY A 328 10.19 -16.12 0.37
C GLY A 328 11.61 -16.17 0.94
N ASN A 329 12.01 -17.28 1.59
CA ASN A 329 13.38 -17.48 2.04
C ASN A 329 14.25 -17.97 0.88
N PHE A 330 15.06 -17.07 0.33
CA PHE A 330 15.99 -17.40 -0.77
C PHE A 330 17.34 -17.93 -0.27
N LYS A 331 17.54 -18.03 1.05
CA LYS A 331 18.75 -18.60 1.67
C LYS A 331 18.59 -20.08 2.05
N THR A 332 17.43 -20.69 1.80
CA THR A 332 17.11 -22.07 2.18
C THR A 332 18.15 -23.09 1.71
N PHE A 333 18.76 -22.85 0.55
CA PHE A 333 19.71 -23.78 -0.08
C PHE A 333 21.17 -23.34 0.01
N THR A 334 21.49 -22.29 0.77
CA THR A 334 22.87 -21.84 0.95
C THR A 334 23.71 -22.96 1.58
N GLY A 335 24.79 -23.36 0.90
CA GLY A 335 25.69 -24.43 1.36
C GLY A 335 25.11 -25.84 1.24
N LYS A 336 23.99 -26.04 0.53
CA LYS A 336 23.45 -27.37 0.22
C LYS A 336 23.99 -27.89 -1.11
N ASN A 337 24.16 -29.20 -1.23
CA ASN A 337 24.48 -29.84 -2.51
C ASN A 337 23.20 -29.98 -3.36
N LEU A 338 23.01 -29.08 -4.31
CA LEU A 338 21.82 -29.07 -5.17
C LEU A 338 21.88 -30.05 -6.35
N GLU A 339 23.03 -30.69 -6.59
CA GLU A 339 23.16 -31.75 -7.60
C GLU A 339 22.52 -33.06 -7.11
N SER A 340 22.43 -33.26 -5.78
CA SER A 340 21.75 -34.41 -5.21
C SER A 340 20.24 -34.24 -5.25
N CYS A 341 19.54 -35.14 -5.95
CA CYS A 341 18.07 -35.19 -5.97
C CYS A 341 17.48 -35.30 -4.55
N LEU A 342 18.20 -35.98 -3.64
CA LEU A 342 17.77 -36.21 -2.27
C LEU A 342 17.79 -34.96 -1.38
N THR A 343 18.40 -33.87 -1.85
CA THR A 343 18.34 -32.57 -1.17
C THR A 343 16.91 -32.02 -1.15
N CYS A 344 16.08 -32.38 -2.14
CA CYS A 344 14.71 -31.90 -2.26
C CYS A 344 13.68 -33.03 -2.32
N HIS A 345 14.02 -34.17 -2.89
CA HIS A 345 13.12 -35.30 -3.06
C HIS A 345 13.41 -36.38 -2.01
N GLU A 346 12.36 -37.02 -1.49
CA GLU A 346 12.53 -38.25 -0.74
C GLU A 346 12.90 -39.40 -1.68
N ASP A 347 13.69 -40.36 -1.18
CA ASP A 347 13.87 -41.63 -1.87
C ASP A 347 12.57 -42.44 -1.85
N TYR A 348 11.90 -42.50 -3.01
CA TYR A 348 10.71 -43.30 -3.20
C TYR A 348 11.00 -44.80 -3.05
N HIS A 349 12.21 -45.25 -3.39
CA HIS A 349 12.62 -46.65 -3.38
C HIS A 349 13.07 -47.16 -2.02
N ARG A 350 13.11 -46.32 -0.98
CA ARG A 350 13.37 -46.72 0.41
C ARG A 350 14.68 -47.51 0.56
N GLY A 351 15.73 -47.03 -0.08
CA GLY A 351 17.07 -47.59 0.06
C GLY A 351 17.32 -48.88 -0.73
N GLN A 352 16.37 -49.36 -1.53
CA GLN A 352 16.53 -50.62 -2.28
C GLN A 352 17.73 -50.63 -3.25
N PHE A 353 18.28 -49.46 -3.60
CA PHE A 353 19.41 -49.31 -4.53
C PHE A 353 20.72 -48.85 -3.87
N VAL A 354 20.78 -48.63 -2.56
CA VAL A 354 21.99 -48.08 -1.89
C VAL A 354 23.22 -48.97 -2.04
N SER A 355 23.01 -50.28 -2.17
CA SER A 355 24.07 -51.28 -2.35
C SER A 355 24.50 -51.46 -3.81
N THR A 356 23.86 -50.77 -4.76
CA THR A 356 24.28 -50.82 -6.17
C THR A 356 25.57 -50.04 -6.39
N PRO A 357 26.43 -50.44 -7.35
CA PRO A 357 27.58 -49.63 -7.74
C PRO A 357 27.12 -48.22 -8.10
N GLY A 358 27.66 -47.17 -7.48
CA GLY A 358 27.17 -45.79 -7.64
C GLY A 358 26.06 -45.37 -6.66
N GLY A 359 25.75 -46.19 -5.65
CA GLY A 359 24.95 -45.77 -4.48
C GLY A 359 23.48 -45.46 -4.76
N GLY A 360 22.90 -45.99 -5.84
CA GLY A 360 21.51 -45.72 -6.20
C GLY A 360 21.23 -44.31 -6.75
N GLU A 361 22.21 -43.73 -7.44
CA GLU A 361 22.07 -42.41 -8.07
C GLU A 361 20.81 -42.32 -8.96
N CYS A 362 19.93 -41.37 -8.64
CA CYS A 362 18.61 -41.26 -9.27
C CYS A 362 18.69 -41.00 -10.79
N SER A 363 19.70 -40.24 -11.22
CA SER A 363 19.95 -39.83 -12.61
C SER A 363 20.18 -41.00 -13.58
N ARG A 364 20.52 -42.18 -13.05
CA ARG A 364 20.72 -43.40 -13.85
C ARG A 364 19.43 -43.97 -14.41
N CYS A 365 18.31 -43.70 -13.74
CA CYS A 365 16.99 -44.22 -14.10
C CYS A 365 15.96 -43.12 -14.31
N HIS A 366 16.20 -41.90 -13.82
CA HIS A 366 15.25 -40.79 -13.85
C HIS A 366 15.91 -39.55 -14.43
N THR A 367 15.12 -38.71 -15.09
CA THR A 367 15.60 -37.44 -15.65
C THR A 367 14.86 -36.27 -15.02
N VAL A 368 15.38 -35.06 -15.27
CA VAL A 368 14.71 -33.81 -14.88
C VAL A 368 13.35 -33.61 -15.58
N ASP A 369 13.03 -34.41 -16.61
CA ASP A 369 11.74 -34.41 -17.29
C ASP A 369 10.70 -35.29 -16.58
N GLY A 370 11.12 -36.14 -15.64
CA GLY A 370 10.24 -36.90 -14.78
C GLY A 370 10.86 -38.17 -14.18
N PHE A 371 10.25 -38.64 -13.09
CA PHE A 371 10.58 -39.93 -12.47
C PHE A 371 9.87 -41.13 -13.14
N ALA A 372 8.88 -40.89 -14.00
CA ALA A 372 8.14 -41.95 -14.70
C ALA A 372 7.89 -41.56 -16.18
N PRO A 373 8.07 -42.51 -17.12
CA PRO A 373 8.70 -43.83 -16.92
C PRO A 373 10.19 -43.71 -16.56
N SER A 374 10.80 -44.77 -16.03
CA SER A 374 12.25 -44.80 -15.86
C SER A 374 12.95 -45.01 -17.21
N THR A 375 14.22 -44.63 -17.30
CA THR A 375 15.11 -44.91 -18.45
C THR A 375 15.73 -46.31 -18.37
N PHE A 376 15.22 -47.18 -17.50
CA PHE A 376 15.72 -48.54 -17.33
C PHE A 376 14.99 -49.47 -18.31
N GLU A 377 15.73 -50.04 -19.27
CA GLU A 377 15.17 -50.83 -20.36
C GLU A 377 15.61 -52.31 -20.26
N LEU A 378 15.23 -53.10 -21.27
CA LEU A 378 15.50 -54.53 -21.33
C LEU A 378 17.00 -54.86 -21.32
N LEU A 379 17.83 -54.04 -21.98
CA LEU A 379 19.29 -54.26 -22.04
C LEU A 379 19.93 -54.15 -20.65
N GLN A 380 19.45 -53.25 -19.80
CA GLN A 380 19.94 -53.12 -18.43
C GLN A 380 19.51 -54.33 -17.57
N HIS A 381 18.38 -54.97 -17.88
CA HIS A 381 17.97 -56.22 -17.24
C HIS A 381 18.94 -57.38 -17.52
N GLU A 382 19.66 -57.41 -18.64
CA GLU A 382 20.66 -58.44 -18.92
C GLU A 382 21.87 -58.39 -17.97
N GLN A 383 22.12 -57.22 -17.37
CA GLN A 383 23.17 -56.99 -16.38
C GLN A 383 22.66 -57.19 -14.94
N ALA A 384 21.35 -57.36 -14.76
CA ALA A 384 20.75 -57.59 -13.45
C ALA A 384 20.95 -59.04 -12.98
N ARG A 385 20.73 -59.27 -11.67
CA ARG A 385 20.80 -60.62 -11.06
C ARG A 385 19.79 -61.60 -11.65
N PHE A 386 18.64 -61.10 -12.11
CA PHE A 386 17.61 -61.88 -12.79
C PHE A 386 17.52 -61.43 -14.24
N LYS A 387 18.09 -62.25 -15.14
CA LYS A 387 18.02 -62.02 -16.58
C LYS A 387 16.68 -62.51 -17.09
N LEU A 388 15.94 -61.64 -17.77
CA LEU A 388 14.65 -61.99 -18.35
C LEU A 388 14.88 -62.96 -19.52
N LYS A 389 14.21 -64.12 -19.48
CA LYS A 389 14.24 -65.15 -20.51
C LYS A 389 12.84 -65.69 -20.77
N GLY A 390 12.64 -66.27 -21.95
CA GLY A 390 11.36 -66.84 -22.37
C GLY A 390 10.20 -65.86 -22.21
N ALA A 391 9.09 -66.36 -21.67
CA ALA A 391 7.88 -65.57 -21.49
C ALA A 391 8.08 -64.31 -20.61
N HIS A 392 9.07 -64.32 -19.70
CA HIS A 392 9.33 -63.20 -18.79
C HIS A 392 9.78 -61.90 -19.50
N VAL A 393 10.35 -61.99 -20.72
CA VAL A 393 10.80 -60.82 -21.49
C VAL A 393 9.63 -59.92 -21.89
N ALA A 394 8.43 -60.49 -22.07
CA ALA A 394 7.24 -59.77 -22.52
C ALA A 394 6.31 -59.33 -21.38
N ILE A 395 6.73 -59.49 -20.12
CA ILE A 395 5.90 -59.16 -18.96
C ILE A 395 6.07 -57.69 -18.56
N PRO A 396 4.97 -56.95 -18.29
CA PRO A 396 5.05 -55.58 -17.77
C PRO A 396 5.83 -55.50 -16.45
N CYS A 397 6.65 -54.46 -16.30
CA CYS A 397 7.55 -54.32 -15.14
C CYS A 397 6.81 -54.40 -13.79
N ASP A 398 5.59 -53.86 -13.69
CA ASP A 398 4.79 -53.82 -12.46
C ASP A 398 4.27 -55.20 -12.02
N LYS A 399 4.26 -56.20 -12.89
CA LYS A 399 3.90 -57.57 -12.53
C LYS A 399 4.97 -58.25 -11.68
N CYS A 400 6.23 -57.89 -11.89
CA CYS A 400 7.33 -58.30 -11.03
C CYS A 400 7.57 -57.23 -9.97
N HIS A 401 7.87 -56.00 -10.39
CA HIS A 401 8.15 -54.85 -9.53
C HIS A 401 6.87 -54.17 -9.02
N GLY A 402 5.99 -54.98 -8.42
CA GLY A 402 4.71 -54.55 -7.88
C GLY A 402 4.82 -53.75 -6.58
N LYS A 403 3.67 -53.27 -6.11
CA LYS A 403 3.55 -52.51 -4.86
C LYS A 403 4.02 -53.36 -3.67
N ALA A 404 4.81 -52.75 -2.80
CA ALA A 404 5.27 -53.31 -1.54
C ALA A 404 5.28 -52.23 -0.45
N ILE A 405 5.21 -52.66 0.80
CA ILE A 405 5.43 -51.79 1.95
C ILE A 405 6.85 -52.04 2.46
N ILE A 406 7.71 -51.03 2.39
CA ILE A 406 9.07 -51.05 2.91
C ILE A 406 9.21 -49.87 3.87
N ASP A 407 9.71 -50.14 5.07
CA ASP A 407 9.80 -49.16 6.17
C ASP A 407 8.46 -48.43 6.44
N GLY A 408 7.36 -49.18 6.37
CA GLY A 408 6.00 -48.67 6.62
C GLY A 408 5.44 -47.75 5.53
N LYS A 409 6.09 -47.63 4.38
CA LYS A 409 5.62 -46.79 3.26
C LYS A 409 5.45 -47.60 1.98
N GLU A 410 4.40 -47.28 1.21
CA GLU A 410 4.17 -47.90 -0.10
C GLU A 410 5.26 -47.47 -1.10
N THR A 411 5.84 -48.45 -1.79
CA THR A 411 6.84 -48.31 -2.85
C THR A 411 6.72 -49.46 -3.84
N LEU A 412 7.58 -49.52 -4.85
CA LEU A 412 7.73 -50.66 -5.74
C LEU A 412 8.89 -51.55 -5.29
N ARG A 413 8.69 -52.87 -5.34
CA ARG A 413 9.71 -53.85 -4.97
C ARG A 413 10.71 -54.07 -6.10
N PHE A 414 11.95 -53.65 -5.90
CA PHE A 414 13.08 -53.94 -6.78
C PHE A 414 14.09 -54.91 -6.16
N HIS A 415 14.09 -55.04 -4.83
CA HIS A 415 14.95 -55.97 -4.12
C HIS A 415 14.25 -57.32 -3.88
N TRP A 416 14.97 -58.41 -4.18
CA TRP A 416 14.54 -59.79 -3.96
C TRP A 416 15.67 -60.57 -3.29
N GLU A 417 15.32 -61.38 -2.29
CA GLU A 417 16.28 -62.22 -1.57
C GLU A 417 16.85 -63.32 -2.48
N ASN A 418 15.96 -64.00 -3.22
CA ASN A 418 16.28 -65.04 -4.17
C ASN A 418 15.31 -65.01 -5.37
N PHE A 419 15.61 -65.82 -6.39
CA PHE A 419 14.82 -65.93 -7.63
C PHE A 419 14.35 -67.36 -7.90
N ALA A 420 14.05 -68.13 -6.85
CA ALA A 420 13.38 -69.41 -7.03
C ALA A 420 12.00 -69.19 -7.66
N CYS A 421 11.53 -70.11 -8.50
CA CYS A 421 10.24 -69.99 -9.18
C CYS A 421 9.10 -69.74 -8.18
N THR A 422 9.15 -70.40 -7.03
CA THR A 422 8.16 -70.31 -5.95
C THR A 422 8.13 -68.96 -5.22
N THR A 423 9.15 -68.12 -5.43
CA THR A 423 9.17 -66.76 -4.86
C THR A 423 8.17 -65.85 -5.56
N CYS A 424 7.85 -66.15 -6.83
CA CYS A 424 6.90 -65.37 -7.64
C CYS A 424 5.66 -66.17 -8.04
N HIS A 425 5.80 -67.47 -8.25
CA HIS A 425 4.74 -68.35 -8.74
C HIS A 425 4.26 -69.32 -7.66
N GLU A 426 2.96 -69.53 -7.59
CA GLU A 426 2.39 -70.52 -6.68
C GLU A 426 2.59 -71.95 -7.22
N ASP A 427 2.90 -72.90 -6.34
CA ASP A 427 2.89 -74.32 -6.70
C ASP A 427 1.44 -74.84 -6.82
N TYR A 428 1.01 -75.09 -8.05
CA TYR A 428 -0.29 -75.69 -8.34
C TYR A 428 -0.34 -77.19 -8.03
N HIS A 429 0.80 -77.86 -7.84
CA HIS A 429 0.88 -79.30 -7.55
C HIS A 429 0.72 -79.62 -6.06
N ALA A 430 0.62 -78.60 -5.22
CA ALA A 430 0.45 -78.74 -3.77
C ALA A 430 1.51 -79.62 -3.11
N GLY A 431 2.77 -79.52 -3.56
CA GLY A 431 3.91 -80.23 -2.98
C GLY A 431 4.08 -81.68 -3.44
N GLN A 432 3.28 -82.18 -4.39
CA GLN A 432 3.43 -83.56 -4.90
C GLN A 432 4.83 -83.86 -5.44
N PHE A 433 5.56 -82.86 -5.92
CA PHE A 433 6.89 -83.00 -6.51
C PHE A 433 8.00 -82.32 -5.69
N ALA A 434 7.79 -82.09 -4.39
CA ALA A 434 8.72 -81.35 -3.54
C ALA A 434 10.17 -81.84 -3.65
N ASP A 435 10.42 -83.15 -3.62
CA ASP A 435 11.77 -83.73 -3.71
C ASP A 435 12.44 -83.45 -5.07
N LYS A 436 11.66 -83.53 -6.16
CA LYS A 436 12.16 -83.30 -7.52
C LYS A 436 12.45 -81.82 -7.75
N VAL A 437 11.56 -80.94 -7.30
CA VAL A 437 11.72 -79.49 -7.38
C VAL A 437 12.87 -79.01 -6.48
N ALA A 438 13.06 -79.61 -5.31
CA ALA A 438 14.19 -79.30 -4.42
C ALA A 438 15.55 -79.64 -5.05
N LYS A 439 15.60 -80.67 -5.90
CA LYS A 439 16.84 -81.10 -6.57
C LYS A 439 17.11 -80.33 -7.88
N ASP A 440 16.13 -80.31 -8.78
CA ASP A 440 16.32 -79.90 -10.17
C ASP A 440 15.50 -78.65 -10.55
N GLY A 441 14.77 -78.06 -9.59
CA GLY A 441 13.88 -76.93 -9.83
C GLY A 441 12.61 -77.29 -10.59
N CYS A 442 11.82 -76.28 -10.95
CA CYS A 442 10.61 -76.46 -11.77
C CYS A 442 10.97 -76.78 -13.23
N GLN A 443 12.17 -76.38 -13.65
CA GLN A 443 12.75 -76.60 -14.97
C GLN A 443 12.97 -78.07 -15.30
N ALA A 444 12.89 -78.96 -14.31
CA ALA A 444 12.88 -80.39 -14.53
C ALA A 444 11.72 -80.88 -15.41
N CYS A 445 10.61 -80.12 -15.46
CA CYS A 445 9.42 -80.47 -16.22
C CYS A 445 8.86 -79.30 -17.04
N HIS A 446 9.06 -78.05 -16.61
CA HIS A 446 8.50 -76.86 -17.26
C HIS A 446 9.55 -76.07 -18.02
N VAL A 447 9.16 -75.49 -19.17
CA VAL A 447 10.00 -74.60 -19.96
C VAL A 447 9.57 -73.14 -19.75
N GLU A 448 10.54 -72.24 -19.53
CA GLU A 448 10.29 -70.82 -19.25
C GLU A 448 9.70 -70.05 -20.45
N ASP A 449 9.84 -70.57 -21.67
CA ASP A 449 9.24 -70.02 -22.89
C ASP A 449 7.72 -70.23 -22.93
N ASN A 450 7.25 -71.38 -22.43
CA ASN A 450 5.83 -71.71 -22.38
C ASN A 450 5.55 -72.72 -21.26
N TRP A 451 5.02 -72.21 -20.14
CA TRP A 451 4.77 -73.01 -18.94
C TRP A 451 3.77 -74.17 -19.14
N HIS A 452 2.89 -74.06 -20.13
CA HIS A 452 1.89 -75.08 -20.45
C HIS A 452 2.46 -76.24 -21.28
N VAL A 453 3.65 -76.05 -21.87
CA VAL A 453 4.38 -77.11 -22.53
C VAL A 453 5.31 -77.74 -21.50
N MET A 454 5.01 -78.98 -21.14
CA MET A 454 5.82 -79.78 -20.24
C MET A 454 6.44 -80.95 -20.99
N GLU A 455 7.69 -81.25 -20.67
CA GLU A 455 8.37 -82.45 -21.13
C GLU A 455 8.41 -83.43 -19.96
N PHE A 456 7.58 -84.47 -20.01
CA PHE A 456 7.57 -85.52 -18.99
C PHE A 456 7.68 -86.90 -19.63
N ASP A 457 8.76 -87.59 -19.27
CA ASP A 457 9.03 -88.94 -19.76
C ASP A 457 8.47 -89.99 -18.79
N HIS A 458 7.38 -90.65 -19.19
CA HIS A 458 6.79 -91.74 -18.43
C HIS A 458 7.70 -92.97 -18.32
N THR A 459 8.69 -93.14 -19.21
CA THR A 459 9.64 -94.26 -19.14
C THR A 459 10.58 -94.15 -17.94
N ALA A 460 10.78 -92.92 -17.43
CA ALA A 460 11.52 -92.67 -16.20
C ALA A 460 10.70 -92.97 -14.92
N THR A 461 9.46 -93.46 -15.06
CA THR A 461 8.58 -93.77 -13.93
C THR A 461 8.36 -95.27 -13.79
N ALA A 462 7.83 -95.68 -12.63
CA ALA A 462 7.38 -97.05 -12.40
C ALA A 462 6.08 -97.42 -13.15
N PHE A 463 5.61 -96.58 -14.08
CA PHE A 463 4.46 -96.85 -14.95
C PHE A 463 4.70 -96.31 -16.37
N PRO A 464 5.55 -96.99 -17.18
CA PRO A 464 5.78 -96.61 -18.56
C PRO A 464 4.52 -96.79 -19.41
N LEU A 465 4.15 -95.75 -20.17
CA LEU A 465 3.03 -95.82 -21.11
C LEU A 465 3.45 -96.63 -22.33
N LEU A 466 2.68 -97.65 -22.68
CA LEU A 466 2.91 -98.50 -23.84
C LEU A 466 1.67 -98.55 -24.74
N GLY A 467 1.89 -98.78 -26.04
CA GLY A 467 0.83 -98.95 -27.02
C GLY A 467 -0.10 -97.73 -27.08
N LYS A 468 -1.41 -97.95 -27.09
CA LYS A 468 -2.39 -96.85 -27.18
C LYS A 468 -2.35 -95.85 -26.02
N HIS A 469 -1.80 -96.23 -24.87
CA HIS A 469 -1.71 -95.34 -23.71
C HIS A 469 -0.75 -94.16 -23.93
N VAL A 470 0.20 -94.27 -24.86
CA VAL A 470 1.15 -93.19 -25.19
C VAL A 470 0.44 -91.94 -25.71
N SER A 471 -0.73 -92.10 -26.34
CA SER A 471 -1.51 -91.00 -26.90
C SER A 471 -2.72 -90.61 -26.05
N VAL A 472 -2.87 -91.17 -24.85
CA VAL A 472 -4.00 -90.86 -23.97
C VAL A 472 -3.76 -89.51 -23.27
N PRO A 473 -4.73 -88.57 -23.30
CA PRO A 473 -4.60 -87.30 -22.59
C PRO A 473 -4.42 -87.48 -21.08
N CYS A 474 -3.57 -86.64 -20.47
CA CYS A 474 -3.18 -86.75 -19.06
C CYS A 474 -4.39 -86.78 -18.10
N ASP A 475 -5.44 -86.00 -18.37
CA ASP A 475 -6.67 -85.90 -17.55
C ASP A 475 -7.48 -87.20 -17.51
N LYS A 476 -7.23 -88.13 -18.44
CA LYS A 476 -7.88 -89.45 -18.41
C LYS A 476 -7.31 -90.33 -17.32
N CYS A 477 -6.03 -90.19 -16.99
CA CYS A 477 -5.37 -90.94 -15.93
C CYS A 477 -5.27 -90.12 -14.63
N HIS A 478 -4.90 -88.85 -14.73
CA HIS A 478 -4.69 -87.95 -13.60
C HIS A 478 -5.94 -87.12 -13.34
N LYS A 479 -6.66 -87.46 -12.27
CA LYS A 479 -7.93 -86.83 -11.89
C LYS A 479 -7.73 -85.71 -10.88
N GLN A 480 -8.70 -84.80 -10.81
CA GLN A 480 -8.75 -83.82 -9.73
C GLN A 480 -8.96 -84.50 -8.39
N GLY A 481 -8.29 -83.98 -7.36
CA GLY A 481 -8.42 -84.40 -5.98
C GLY A 481 -7.88 -83.32 -5.06
N VAL A 482 -7.69 -83.66 -3.78
CA VAL A 482 -7.19 -82.72 -2.77
C VAL A 482 -5.86 -83.23 -2.25
N VAL A 483 -4.82 -82.40 -2.35
CA VAL A 483 -3.50 -82.67 -1.76
C VAL A 483 -3.15 -81.49 -0.87
N ASN A 484 -2.78 -81.76 0.38
CA ASN A 484 -2.42 -80.73 1.37
C ASN A 484 -3.49 -79.61 1.48
N GLY A 485 -4.77 -79.96 1.38
CA GLY A 485 -5.90 -79.01 1.47
C GLY A 485 -6.16 -78.19 0.20
N LYS A 486 -5.41 -78.38 -0.89
CA LYS A 486 -5.61 -77.69 -2.17
C LYS A 486 -6.17 -78.65 -3.22
N THR A 487 -7.20 -78.20 -3.92
CA THR A 487 -7.73 -78.93 -5.09
C THR A 487 -6.71 -78.86 -6.23
N THR A 488 -6.18 -80.01 -6.63
CA THR A 488 -5.17 -80.15 -7.67
C THR A 488 -5.31 -81.47 -8.42
N VAL A 489 -4.57 -81.65 -9.50
CA VAL A 489 -4.50 -82.91 -10.23
C VAL A 489 -3.62 -83.89 -9.45
N LEU A 490 -4.13 -85.10 -9.22
CA LEU A 490 -3.41 -86.19 -8.55
C LEU A 490 -2.48 -86.88 -9.54
N TYR A 491 -1.19 -86.57 -9.44
CA TYR A 491 -0.16 -87.17 -10.29
C TYR A 491 0.40 -88.47 -9.71
N LYS A 492 0.38 -88.61 -8.37
CA LYS A 492 0.79 -89.84 -7.69
C LYS A 492 -0.39 -90.82 -7.61
N ILE A 493 -0.46 -91.73 -8.58
CA ILE A 493 -1.45 -92.82 -8.59
C ILE A 493 -0.93 -93.97 -7.72
N GLU A 494 -1.63 -94.23 -6.61
CA GLU A 494 -1.31 -95.33 -5.68
C GLU A 494 -1.70 -96.71 -6.26
N ASN A 495 -2.91 -96.81 -6.81
CA ASN A 495 -3.41 -98.05 -7.40
C ASN A 495 -3.30 -98.04 -8.92
N ARG A 496 -2.33 -98.78 -9.45
CA ARG A 496 -2.03 -98.87 -10.89
C ARG A 496 -2.56 -100.15 -11.54
N ALA A 497 -3.42 -100.89 -10.85
CA ALA A 497 -4.06 -102.07 -11.42
C ALA A 497 -4.98 -101.65 -12.57
N CYS A 498 -5.07 -102.46 -13.63
CA CYS A 498 -5.89 -102.13 -14.80
C CYS A 498 -7.36 -101.86 -14.42
N ARG A 499 -7.90 -102.60 -13.45
CA ARG A 499 -9.25 -102.44 -12.90
C ARG A 499 -9.50 -101.10 -12.19
N ALA A 500 -8.44 -100.40 -11.77
CA ALA A 500 -8.57 -99.09 -11.15
C ALA A 500 -9.00 -98.02 -12.17
N CYS A 501 -8.76 -98.25 -13.47
CA CYS A 501 -9.07 -97.31 -14.55
C CYS A 501 -10.05 -97.87 -15.58
N HIS A 502 -10.15 -99.20 -15.70
CA HIS A 502 -11.00 -99.87 -16.66
C HIS A 502 -12.01 -100.78 -15.98
N GLN A 503 -13.24 -100.77 -16.49
CA GLN A 503 -14.24 -101.76 -16.11
C GLN A 503 -13.76 -103.16 -16.50
N ASP A 504 -13.90 -104.11 -15.57
CA ASP A 504 -13.61 -105.51 -15.85
C ASP A 504 -14.77 -106.18 -16.57
N TYR A 505 -14.72 -106.19 -17.90
CA TYR A 505 -15.68 -106.92 -18.73
C TYR A 505 -15.55 -108.45 -18.63
N HIS A 506 -14.46 -108.95 -18.04
CA HIS A 506 -14.21 -110.39 -17.84
C HIS A 506 -14.72 -110.89 -16.48
N GLN A 507 -15.38 -110.05 -15.69
CA GLN A 507 -16.06 -110.42 -14.43
C GLN A 507 -15.19 -111.29 -13.49
N GLY A 508 -13.92 -110.97 -13.32
CA GLY A 508 -13.04 -111.76 -12.43
C GLY A 508 -12.30 -112.92 -13.07
N GLN A 509 -12.68 -113.36 -14.28
CA GLN A 509 -12.17 -114.60 -14.90
C GLN A 509 -10.65 -114.59 -15.17
N LEU A 510 -10.03 -113.41 -15.25
CA LEU A 510 -8.61 -113.23 -15.54
C LEU A 510 -7.79 -112.72 -14.31
N ALA A 511 -8.35 -112.81 -13.11
CA ALA A 511 -7.64 -112.40 -11.88
C ALA A 511 -6.57 -113.41 -11.48
N ASN A 512 -5.36 -112.94 -11.17
CA ASN A 512 -4.33 -113.76 -10.53
C ASN A 512 -4.68 -113.98 -9.05
N ALA A 513 -3.95 -114.88 -8.37
CA ALA A 513 -4.16 -115.23 -6.96
C ALA A 513 -4.03 -114.04 -5.96
N ASP A 514 -3.43 -112.92 -6.37
CA ASP A 514 -3.34 -111.67 -5.61
C ASP A 514 -4.50 -110.68 -5.90
N GLY A 515 -5.51 -111.11 -6.66
CA GLY A 515 -6.66 -110.30 -7.05
C GLY A 515 -6.38 -109.30 -8.19
N ARG A 516 -5.16 -109.27 -8.74
CA ARG A 516 -4.78 -108.37 -9.84
C ARG A 516 -4.99 -109.06 -11.20
N THR A 517 -5.70 -108.40 -12.12
CA THR A 517 -5.84 -108.86 -13.51
C THR A 517 -4.61 -108.47 -14.31
N ALA A 518 -3.86 -109.45 -14.82
CA ALA A 518 -2.78 -109.17 -15.76
C ALA A 518 -3.37 -108.96 -17.17
N CYS A 519 -4.00 -107.81 -17.41
CA CYS A 519 -4.64 -107.52 -18.71
C CYS A 519 -3.67 -107.56 -19.91
N ARG A 520 -2.35 -107.47 -19.67
CA ARG A 520 -1.29 -107.67 -20.68
C ARG A 520 -1.29 -109.04 -21.34
N LYS A 521 -1.87 -110.09 -20.73
CA LYS A 521 -1.85 -111.46 -21.29
C LYS A 521 -2.94 -111.70 -22.34
N GLY A 522 -3.99 -110.88 -22.39
CA GLY A 522 -5.13 -111.05 -23.31
C GLY A 522 -5.41 -109.86 -24.22
N HIS A 523 -4.76 -108.71 -23.98
CA HIS A 523 -4.86 -107.51 -24.81
C HIS A 523 -3.46 -107.11 -25.26
N THR A 524 -3.21 -107.14 -26.57
CA THR A 524 -1.99 -106.57 -27.14
C THR A 524 -1.99 -105.04 -26.93
N PRO A 525 -0.83 -104.42 -26.62
CA PRO A 525 -0.71 -103.00 -26.27
C PRO A 525 -1.32 -102.00 -27.27
#